data_AF-A0A3G8CAA2-F1
#
_entry.id   AF-A0A3G8CAA2-F1
#
_cell.length_a   1.000
_cell.length_b   1.000
_cell.length_c   1.000
_cell.angle_alpha   90.00
_cell.angle_beta   90.00
_cell.angle_gamma   90.00
#
_symmetry.space_group_name_H-M   'P 1'
#
loop_
_entity.id
_entity.type
_entity.pdbx_description
1 polymer ?
#
loop_
_entity_poly.entity_id
_entity_poly.type
_entity_poly.pdbx_seq_one_letter_code
_entity_poly.pdbx_strand_id
1 'polypeptide(L)'
;MANTNSPKPAAPSGWLTEVSQDFDESVTDLKKELDASLDKLKGDASDPSLLADYQARLSEYNLFRNAQSNTVKVFKDIDAAIIQNFR
;
A
#
# COMPACT_ATOMS: atom_id res chain seq x y z
N MET A 1 -33.37 16.19 -6.21
CA MET A 1 -32.38 15.30 -5.58
C MET A 1 -31.11 15.42 -6.39
N ALA A 2 -30.05 16.03 -5.85
CA ALA A 2 -28.82 16.26 -6.60
C ALA A 2 -28.06 14.94 -6.80
N ASN A 3 -27.80 14.58 -8.05
CA ASN A 3 -26.99 13.43 -8.45
C ASN A 3 -25.52 13.71 -8.08
N THR A 4 -24.97 12.93 -7.14
CA THR A 4 -23.60 13.08 -6.63
C THR A 4 -22.56 12.28 -7.43
N ASN A 5 -22.88 11.78 -8.63
CA ASN A 5 -21.86 11.24 -9.54
C ASN A 5 -21.09 12.39 -10.23
N SER A 6 -20.32 13.12 -9.43
CA SER A 6 -19.20 13.87 -9.98
C SER A 6 -18.14 12.84 -10.37
N PRO A 7 -17.68 12.78 -11.63
CA PRO A 7 -16.53 11.95 -11.96
C PRO A 7 -15.38 12.44 -11.10
N LYS A 8 -14.83 11.54 -10.27
CA LYS A 8 -13.59 11.79 -9.52
C LYS A 8 -12.59 12.39 -10.52
N PRO A 9 -12.06 13.60 -10.29
CA PRO A 9 -11.14 14.20 -11.24
C PRO A 9 -10.03 13.18 -11.51
N ALA A 10 -9.79 12.88 -12.79
CA ALA A 10 -8.74 11.97 -13.20
C ALA A 10 -7.46 12.41 -12.50
N ALA A 11 -6.91 11.55 -11.63
CA ALA A 11 -5.64 11.83 -10.99
C ALA A 11 -4.62 12.14 -12.11
N PRO A 12 -3.70 13.09 -11.92
CA PRO A 12 -2.71 13.41 -12.93
C PRO A 12 -2.02 12.11 -13.38
N SER A 13 -2.23 11.74 -14.65
CA SER A 13 -1.73 10.50 -15.24
C SER A 13 -0.23 10.64 -15.48
N GLY A 14 0.54 10.23 -14.50
CA GLY A 14 2.00 10.17 -14.56
C GLY A 14 2.47 8.85 -13.99
N TRP A 15 3.64 8.41 -14.42
CA TRP A 15 4.20 7.12 -14.02
C TRP A 15 4.27 6.94 -12.49
N LEU A 16 4.48 8.02 -11.73
CA LEU A 16 4.45 8.00 -10.27
C LEU A 16 3.08 7.72 -9.68
N THR A 17 2.02 8.20 -10.33
CA THR A 17 0.65 7.93 -9.93
C THR A 17 0.33 6.45 -10.16
N GLU A 18 0.77 5.88 -11.28
CA GLU A 18 0.61 4.45 -11.59
C GLU A 18 1.35 3.56 -10.58
N VAL A 19 2.64 3.83 -10.32
CA VAL A 19 3.39 3.09 -9.31
C VAL A 19 2.78 3.24 -7.92
N SER A 20 2.30 4.44 -7.56
CA SER A 20 1.60 4.64 -6.29
C SER A 20 0.32 3.81 -6.21
N GLN A 21 -0.42 3.69 -7.33
CA GLN A 21 -1.62 2.88 -7.42
C GLN A 21 -1.34 1.39 -7.24
N ASP A 22 -0.31 0.86 -7.90
CA ASP A 22 0.10 -0.56 -7.77
C ASP A 22 0.50 -0.88 -6.32
N PHE A 23 1.19 0.06 -5.65
CA PHE A 23 1.49 -0.06 -4.23
C PHE A 23 0.23 -0.03 -3.35
N ASP A 24 -0.72 0.87 -3.63
CA ASP A 24 -1.98 0.95 -2.88
C ASP A 24 -2.82 -0.34 -3.04
N GLU A 25 -2.86 -0.92 -4.23
CA GLU A 25 -3.52 -2.21 -4.49
C GLU A 25 -2.83 -3.34 -3.71
N SER A 26 -1.50 -3.42 -3.78
CA SER A 26 -0.71 -4.43 -3.06
C SER A 26 -0.86 -4.33 -1.54
N VAL A 27 -0.86 -3.11 -0.97
CA VAL A 27 -1.07 -2.90 0.46
C VAL A 27 -2.50 -3.25 0.88
N THR A 28 -3.48 -3.01 0.00
CA THR A 28 -4.88 -3.37 0.25
C THR A 28 -5.05 -4.89 0.33
N ASP A 29 -4.40 -5.63 -0.56
CA ASP A 29 -4.46 -7.09 -0.54
C ASP A 29 -3.71 -7.70 0.65
N LEU A 30 -2.51 -7.21 0.97
CA LEU A 30 -1.79 -7.61 2.19
C LEU A 30 -2.61 -7.33 3.46
N LYS A 31 -3.35 -6.22 3.49
CA LYS A 31 -4.23 -5.90 4.60
C LYS A 31 -5.42 -6.87 4.70
N LYS A 32 -6.05 -7.24 3.57
CA LYS A 32 -7.12 -8.25 3.58
C LYS A 32 -6.61 -9.58 4.10
N GLU A 33 -5.40 -9.99 3.69
CA GLU A 33 -4.80 -11.24 4.15
C GLU A 33 -4.43 -11.20 5.64
N LEU A 34 -3.91 -10.08 6.13
CA LEU A 34 -3.66 -9.85 7.56
C LEU A 34 -4.96 -9.94 8.37
N ASP A 35 -6.01 -9.26 7.92
CA ASP A 35 -7.32 -9.24 8.58
C ASP A 35 -7.94 -10.65 8.57
N ALA A 36 -7.81 -11.40 7.46
CA ALA A 36 -8.26 -12.79 7.37
C ALA A 36 -7.48 -13.74 8.30
N SER A 37 -6.16 -13.58 8.42
CA SER A 37 -5.36 -14.34 9.39
C SER A 37 -5.71 -13.97 10.83
N LEU A 38 -6.00 -12.70 11.11
CA LEU A 38 -6.45 -12.25 12.42
C LEU A 38 -7.81 -12.86 12.80
N ASP A 39 -8.74 -12.94 11.85
CA ASP A 39 -10.06 -13.53 12.12
C ASP A 39 -9.99 -15.04 12.33
N LYS A 40 -9.11 -15.75 11.60
CA LYS A 40 -8.80 -17.16 11.89
C LYS A 40 -8.21 -17.33 13.30
N LEU A 41 -7.26 -16.46 13.67
CA LEU A 41 -6.63 -16.49 14.98
C LEU A 41 -7.62 -16.17 16.11
N LYS A 42 -8.59 -15.28 15.91
CA LYS A 42 -9.66 -15.03 16.89
C LYS A 42 -10.55 -16.25 17.10
N GLY A 43 -10.74 -17.06 16.05
CA GLY A 43 -11.52 -18.31 16.11
C GLY A 43 -10.81 -19.43 16.87
N ASP A 44 -9.48 -19.48 16.81
CA ASP A 44 -8.65 -20.43 17.57
C ASP A 44 -7.33 -19.77 18.00
N ALA A 45 -7.39 -19.02 19.11
CA ALA A 45 -6.24 -18.25 19.63
C ALA A 45 -5.12 -19.12 20.21
N SER A 46 -5.33 -20.43 20.26
CA SER A 46 -4.44 -21.43 20.83
C SER A 46 -3.53 -22.08 19.80
N ASP A 47 -3.79 -21.92 18.49
CA ASP A 47 -2.98 -22.51 17.43
C ASP A 47 -1.70 -21.69 17.18
N PRO A 48 -0.50 -22.24 17.47
CA PRO A 48 0.78 -21.56 17.23
C PRO A 48 1.01 -21.27 15.74
N SER A 49 0.42 -22.05 14.84
CA SER A 49 0.54 -21.89 13.39
C SER A 49 -0.20 -20.64 12.92
N LEU A 50 -1.41 -20.39 13.45
CA LEU A 50 -2.19 -19.19 13.15
C LEU A 50 -1.51 -17.93 13.70
N LEU A 51 -0.85 -18.03 14.85
CA LEU A 51 -0.03 -16.95 15.40
C LEU A 51 1.17 -16.64 14.52
N ALA A 52 1.90 -17.66 14.08
CA ALA A 52 3.05 -17.49 13.19
C ALA A 52 2.63 -16.86 11.86
N ASP A 53 1.53 -17.32 11.25
CA ASP A 53 0.99 -16.75 10.02
C ASP A 53 0.59 -15.29 10.18
N TYR A 54 -0.11 -14.95 11.27
CA TYR A 54 -0.49 -13.56 11.56
C TYR A 54 0.75 -12.67 11.74
N GLN A 55 1.77 -13.15 12.47
CA GLN A 55 3.02 -12.41 12.68
C GLN A 55 3.82 -12.22 11.38
N ALA A 56 3.88 -13.24 10.51
CA ALA A 56 4.53 -13.13 9.21
C ALA A 56 3.85 -12.06 8.34
N ARG A 57 2.52 -12.12 8.23
CA ARG A 57 1.73 -11.14 7.45
C ARG A 57 1.82 -9.73 8.03
N LEU A 58 1.89 -9.58 9.35
CA LEU A 58 2.06 -8.29 10.00
C LEU A 58 3.42 -7.67 9.66
N SER A 59 4.48 -8.49 9.66
CA SER A 59 5.82 -8.08 9.26
C SER A 59 5.85 -7.60 7.80
N GLU A 60 5.24 -8.36 6.88
CA GLU A 60 5.13 -8.00 5.47
C GLU A 60 4.32 -6.71 5.27
N TYR A 61 3.17 -6.57 5.94
CA TYR A 61 2.36 -5.35 5.89
C TYR A 61 3.14 -4.11 6.32
N ASN A 62 3.90 -4.21 7.42
CA ASN A 62 4.74 -3.12 7.90
C ASN A 62 5.89 -2.81 6.92
N LEU A 63 6.52 -3.83 6.34
CA LEU A 63 7.56 -3.66 5.33
C LEU A 63 7.03 -2.92 4.10
N PHE A 64 5.85 -3.31 3.61
CA PHE A 64 5.22 -2.68 2.44
C PHE A 64 4.80 -1.23 2.69
N ARG A 65 4.26 -0.91 3.87
CA ARG A 65 3.96 0.50 4.23
C ARG A 65 5.22 1.36 4.31
N ASN A 66 6.31 0.83 4.87
CA ASN A 66 7.59 1.53 4.91
C ASN A 66 8.16 1.71 3.49
N ALA A 67 8.10 0.68 2.66
CA ALA A 67 8.54 0.71 1.27
C ALA A 67 7.74 1.74 0.45
N GLN A 68 6.42 1.80 0.58
CA GLN A 68 5.57 2.78 -0.11
C GLN A 68 6.08 4.22 0.13
N SER A 69 6.31 4.58 1.40
CA SER A 69 6.79 5.93 1.73
C SER A 69 8.18 6.23 1.17
N ASN A 70 9.06 5.22 1.15
CA ASN A 70 10.44 5.36 0.68
C ASN A 70 10.51 5.43 -0.86
N THR A 71 9.70 4.63 -1.56
CA THR A 71 9.65 4.60 -3.03
C THR A 71 9.16 5.93 -3.60
N VAL A 72 8.07 6.49 -3.05
CA VAL A 72 7.55 7.80 -3.46
C VAL A 72 8.59 8.90 -3.23
N LYS A 73 9.32 8.83 -2.10
CA LYS A 73 10.40 9.77 -1.80
C LYS A 73 11.55 9.65 -2.79
N VAL A 74 12.05 8.44 -3.05
CA VAL A 74 13.17 8.20 -3.99
C VAL A 74 12.83 8.73 -5.37
N PHE A 75 11.62 8.51 -5.86
CA PHE A 75 11.25 9.01 -7.18
C PHE A 75 11.10 10.52 -7.24
N LYS A 76 10.53 11.15 -6.21
CA LYS A 76 10.52 12.61 -6.10
C LYS A 76 11.94 13.19 -6.11
N ASP A 77 12.87 12.55 -5.42
CA ASP A 77 14.27 12.99 -5.34
C ASP A 77 14.97 12.84 -6.71
N ILE A 78 14.68 11.77 -7.47
CA ILE A 78 15.16 11.60 -8.86
C ILE A 78 14.59 12.69 -9.78
N ASP A 79 13.28 12.96 -9.73
CA ASP A 79 12.65 13.99 -10.55
C ASP A 79 13.23 15.38 -10.24
N ALA A 80 13.44 15.69 -8.96
CA ALA A 80 14.08 16.92 -8.53
C ALA A 80 15.52 17.03 -9.07
N ALA A 81 16.30 15.92 -9.03
CA ALA A 81 17.65 15.88 -9.57
C ALA A 81 17.69 16.05 -11.09
N ILE A 82 16.74 15.45 -11.83
CA ILE A 82 16.60 15.64 -13.28
C ILE A 82 16.34 17.12 -13.56
N ILE A 83 15.31 17.72 -12.95
CA ILE A 83 14.97 19.14 -13.16
C ILE A 83 16.15 20.05 -12.83
N GLN A 84 16.89 19.77 -11.77
CA GLN A 84 18.05 20.56 -11.37
C GLN A 84 19.20 20.50 -12.39
N ASN A 85 19.39 19.38 -13.08
CA ASN A 85 20.39 19.26 -14.15
C ASN A 85 20.01 20.00 -15.45
N PHE A 86 18.73 20.34 -15.63
CA PHE A 86 18.23 21.10 -16.78
C PHE A 86 18.03 22.61 -16.48
N ARG A 87 18.55 23.11 -15.35
CA ARG A 87 18.38 24.49 -14.89
C ARG A 87 19.61 25.37 -15.14
#